data_AF-A0A5N9HB16-F1
#
_entry.id   AF-A0A5N9HB16-F1
#
_cell.length_a   1.000
_cell.length_b   1.000
_cell.length_c   1.000
_cell.angle_alpha   90.00
_cell.angle_beta   90.00
_cell.angle_gamma   90.00
#
_symmetry.space_group_name_H-M   'P 1'
#
loop_
_entity.id
_entity.type
_entity.pdbx_description
1 polymer ?
#
loop_
_entity_poly.entity_id
_entity_poly.type
_entity_poly.pdbx_seq_one_letter_code
_entity_poly.pdbx_strand_id
1 'polypeptide(L)'
;MAANGKPPVMVILQLTGGNDFMNTLVPYNNPVYYDARPTVVIPQDTVLPINDTLAFNPNAAPLKEMFDDGKVAIVQGIGYQNSSRSHFRGMDIWHTCEPDKIGTEGWVGRAIR
;
A
#
# COMPACT_ATOMS: atom_id res chain seq x y z
N MET A 1 16.61 10.41 -16.75
CA MET A 1 17.80 9.56 -16.95
C MET A 1 18.42 9.30 -15.59
N ALA A 2 18.68 8.05 -15.21
CA ALA A 2 19.33 7.76 -13.95
C ALA A 2 20.74 8.36 -13.93
N ALA A 3 21.18 8.91 -12.79
CA ALA A 3 22.44 9.65 -12.65
C ALA A 3 23.71 8.83 -12.94
N ASN A 4 23.58 7.51 -13.12
CA ASN A 4 24.68 6.56 -13.33
C ASN A 4 24.77 6.00 -14.77
N GLY A 5 24.00 6.54 -15.72
CA GLY A 5 24.02 6.10 -17.12
C GLY A 5 23.44 4.71 -17.38
N LYS A 6 22.90 4.04 -16.36
CA LYS A 6 22.21 2.74 -16.52
C LYS A 6 20.75 2.95 -16.90
N PRO A 7 20.12 1.99 -17.60
CA PRO A 7 18.68 1.98 -17.80
C PRO A 7 17.95 2.04 -16.45
N PRO A 8 16.77 2.70 -16.38
CA PRO A 8 15.95 2.69 -15.18
C PRO A 8 15.52 1.25 -14.83
N VAL A 9 15.50 0.94 -13.54
CA VAL A 9 15.05 -0.36 -13.03
C VAL A 9 13.71 -0.15 -12.32
N MET A 10 12.69 -0.92 -12.71
CA MET A 10 11.43 -1.00 -11.99
C MET A 10 11.49 -2.16 -10.99
N VAL A 11 11.22 -1.87 -9.72
CA VAL A 11 11.11 -2.88 -8.67
C VAL A 11 9.66 -2.92 -8.19
N ILE A 12 9.06 -4.11 -8.21
CA ILE A 12 7.70 -4.34 -7.71
C ILE A 12 7.82 -5.24 -6.48
N LEU A 13 7.35 -4.74 -5.34
CA LEU A 13 7.33 -5.48 -4.08
C LEU A 13 5.90 -5.90 -3.76
N GLN A 14 5.67 -7.21 -3.70
CA GLN A 14 4.40 -7.79 -3.28
C GLN A 14 4.57 -8.42 -1.90
N LEU A 15 3.73 -8.00 -0.95
CA LEU A 15 3.72 -8.54 0.41
C LEU A 15 2.74 -9.72 0.48
N THR A 16 3.25 -10.92 0.21
CA THR A 16 2.47 -12.17 0.34
C THR A 16 2.15 -12.44 1.82
N GLY A 17 0.89 -12.71 2.13
CA GLY A 17 0.38 -12.83 3.51
C GLY A 17 -0.43 -11.62 3.98
N GLY A 18 -0.41 -10.53 3.21
CA GLY A 18 -1.19 -9.32 3.46
C GLY A 18 -0.38 -8.23 4.14
N ASN A 19 -0.93 -7.02 4.08
CA ASN A 19 -0.41 -5.85 4.77
C ASN A 19 -1.52 -5.25 5.63
N ASP A 20 -1.23 -4.98 6.88
CA ASP A 20 -2.10 -4.16 7.72
C ASP A 20 -1.96 -2.69 7.29
N PHE A 21 -2.76 -2.31 6.31
CA PHE A 21 -2.70 -0.99 5.72
C PHE A 21 -3.01 0.12 6.73
N MET A 22 -3.88 -0.16 7.71
CA MET A 22 -4.25 0.79 8.76
C MET A 22 -3.13 0.98 9.80
N ASN A 23 -2.19 0.04 9.95
CA ASN A 23 -0.97 0.27 10.73
C ASN A 23 0.22 0.73 9.90
N THR A 24 0.17 0.59 8.57
CA THR A 24 1.19 1.17 7.67
C THR A 24 1.00 2.68 7.57
N LEU A 25 -0.26 3.09 7.35
CA LEU A 25 -0.68 4.47 7.28
C LEU A 25 -1.87 4.67 8.22
N VAL A 26 -1.56 5.17 9.40
CA VAL A 26 -2.42 5.24 10.58
C VAL A 26 -3.37 6.42 10.47
N PRO A 27 -4.70 6.21 10.55
CA PRO A 27 -5.68 7.30 10.69
C PRO A 27 -5.69 7.83 12.13
N TYR A 28 -4.59 8.46 12.54
CA TYR A 28 -4.23 8.68 13.95
C TYR A 28 -5.15 9.64 14.73
N ASN A 29 -6.02 10.38 14.04
CA ASN A 29 -7.03 11.23 14.68
C ASN A 29 -8.44 10.61 14.63
N ASN A 30 -8.59 9.36 14.18
CA ASN A 30 -9.87 8.68 14.11
C ASN A 30 -10.08 7.78 15.34
N PRO A 31 -11.02 8.08 16.26
CA PRO A 31 -11.24 7.29 17.46
C PRO A 31 -11.66 5.85 17.16
N VAL A 32 -12.35 5.60 16.04
CA VAL A 32 -12.77 4.26 15.63
C VAL A 32 -11.58 3.33 15.41
N TYR A 33 -10.42 3.85 14.97
CA TYR A 33 -9.21 3.05 14.83
C TYR A 33 -8.71 2.52 16.18
N TYR A 34 -8.76 3.34 17.23
CA TYR A 34 -8.33 2.97 18.58
C TYR A 34 -9.33 1.99 19.21
N ASP A 35 -10.63 2.30 19.12
CA ASP A 35 -11.70 1.48 19.69
C ASP A 35 -11.79 0.09 19.04
N ALA A 36 -11.63 0.01 17.71
CA ALA A 36 -11.78 -1.24 16.97
C ALA A 36 -10.53 -2.14 17.00
N ARG A 37 -9.37 -1.65 17.47
CA ARG A 37 -8.08 -2.34 17.31
C ARG A 37 -7.23 -2.43 18.58
N PRO A 38 -7.79 -2.71 19.76
CA PRO A 38 -7.09 -2.58 21.05
C PRO A 38 -5.82 -3.43 21.19
N THR A 39 -5.69 -4.52 20.43
CA THR A 39 -4.54 -5.44 20.49
C THR A 39 -3.37 -5.05 19.60
N VAL A 40 -3.61 -4.22 18.57
CA VAL A 40 -2.64 -3.92 17.50
C VAL A 40 -2.55 -2.43 17.21
N VAL A 41 -3.19 -1.59 18.01
CA VAL A 41 -3.19 -0.14 17.86
C VAL A 41 -1.79 0.45 17.99
N ILE A 42 -1.48 1.46 17.17
CA ILE A 42 -0.27 2.28 17.33
C ILE A 42 -0.62 3.51 18.17
N PRO A 43 0.06 3.76 19.31
CA PRO A 43 -0.20 4.93 20.15
C PRO A 43 -0.06 6.24 19.36
N GLN A 44 -1.04 7.14 19.56
CA GLN A 44 -1.16 8.39 18.79
C GLN A 44 0.07 9.31 18.92
N ASP A 45 0.76 9.26 20.04
CA ASP A 45 1.98 10.04 20.33
C ASP A 45 3.25 9.46 19.68
N THR A 46 3.18 8.24 19.14
CA THR A 46 4.32 7.55 18.51
C THR A 46 4.30 7.55 16.99
N VAL A 47 3.17 7.93 16.37
CA VAL A 47 3.05 7.95 14.91
C VAL A 47 3.84 9.10 14.29
N LEU A 48 4.05 9.06 12.97
CA LEU A 48 4.76 10.07 12.21
C LEU A 48 3.80 10.82 11.25
N PRO A 49 3.18 11.94 11.66
CA PRO A 49 2.16 12.62 10.87
C PRO A 49 2.66 13.07 9.50
N ILE A 50 1.82 12.88 8.48
CA ILE A 50 2.03 13.42 7.11
C ILE A 50 1.00 14.50 6.77
N ASN A 51 -0.12 14.55 7.50
CA ASN A 51 -1.14 15.59 7.48
C ASN A 51 -2.01 15.48 8.75
N ASP A 52 -3.12 16.22 8.83
CA ASP A 52 -4.01 16.25 10.00
C ASP A 52 -4.83 14.98 10.26
N THR A 53 -4.72 13.96 9.40
CA THR A 53 -5.56 12.75 9.47
C THR A 53 -4.77 11.46 9.38
N LEU A 54 -3.59 11.48 8.74
CA LEU A 54 -2.79 10.31 8.43
C LEU A 54 -1.37 10.48 8.93
N ALA A 55 -0.81 9.37 9.39
CA ALA A 55 0.56 9.28 9.89
C ALA A 55 1.18 7.93 9.50
N PHE A 56 2.49 7.88 9.27
CA PHE A 56 3.18 6.60 9.13
C PHE A 56 3.35 5.92 10.48
N ASN A 57 3.44 4.59 10.44
CA ASN A 57 3.98 3.79 11.54
C ASN A 57 5.37 4.30 11.95
N PRO A 58 5.77 4.29 13.24
CA PRO A 58 7.15 4.58 13.63
C PRO A 58 8.17 3.65 12.95
N ASN A 59 7.83 2.38 12.70
CA ASN A 59 8.69 1.44 11.98
C ASN A 59 8.85 1.77 10.48
N ALA A 60 8.03 2.69 9.96
CA ALA A 60 8.07 3.17 8.59
C ALA A 60 8.75 4.55 8.48
N ALA A 61 9.57 4.95 9.48
CA ALA A 61 10.30 6.22 9.44
C ALA A 61 11.07 6.47 8.12
N PRO A 62 11.77 5.49 7.52
CA PRO A 62 12.42 5.71 6.22
C PRO A 62 11.44 6.02 5.07
N LEU A 63 10.20 5.48 5.11
CA LEU A 63 9.17 5.83 4.12
C LEU A 63 8.67 7.26 4.31
N LYS A 64 8.59 7.73 5.57
CA LYS A 64 8.24 9.12 5.87
C LYS A 64 9.31 10.08 5.36
N GLU A 65 10.59 9.81 5.59
CA GLU A 65 11.67 10.64 5.04
C GLU A 65 11.58 10.76 3.51
N MET A 66 11.34 9.64 2.82
CA MET A 66 11.15 9.66 1.37
C MET A 66 9.86 10.36 0.94
N PHE A 67 8.79 10.31 1.74
CA PHE A 67 7.55 11.03 1.48
C PHE A 67 7.76 12.55 1.58
N ASP A 68 8.45 13.01 2.61
CA ASP A 68 8.77 14.43 2.81
C ASP A 68 9.64 14.98 1.66
N ASP A 69 10.53 14.13 1.13
CA ASP A 69 11.34 14.40 -0.06
C ASP A 69 10.55 14.39 -1.40
N GLY A 70 9.25 14.07 -1.37
CA GLY A 70 8.43 13.92 -2.58
C GLY A 70 8.75 12.68 -3.43
N LYS A 71 9.41 11.67 -2.83
CA LYS A 71 9.83 10.42 -3.50
C LYS A 71 8.87 9.25 -3.26
N VAL A 72 7.85 9.43 -2.41
CA VAL A 72 6.81 8.44 -2.15
C VAL A 72 5.45 9.05 -2.45
N ALA A 73 4.61 8.28 -3.14
CA ALA A 73 3.19 8.58 -3.33
C ALA A 73 2.35 7.52 -2.59
N ILE A 74 1.25 7.98 -1.99
CA ILE A 74 0.28 7.13 -1.30
C ILE A 74 -1.00 7.15 -2.14
N VAL A 75 -1.53 5.97 -2.47
CA VAL A 75 -2.82 5.86 -3.16
C VAL A 75 -3.78 5.07 -2.28
N GLN A 76 -4.83 5.73 -1.79
CA GLN A 76 -5.86 5.12 -0.96
C GLN A 76 -7.11 4.75 -1.76
N GLY A 77 -7.98 3.93 -1.17
CA GLY A 77 -9.26 3.56 -1.79
C GLY A 77 -9.12 2.57 -2.95
N ILE A 78 -7.98 1.85 -3.03
CA ILE A 78 -7.76 0.86 -4.08
C ILE A 78 -8.60 -0.39 -3.77
N GLY A 79 -9.43 -0.79 -4.72
CA GLY A 79 -10.28 -1.97 -4.62
C GLY A 79 -11.18 -2.10 -5.85
N TYR A 80 -12.10 -3.06 -5.81
CA TYR A 80 -13.10 -3.28 -6.83
C TYR A 80 -14.41 -3.73 -6.18
N GLN A 81 -15.53 -3.48 -6.87
CA GLN A 81 -16.86 -3.82 -6.35
C GLN A 81 -17.00 -5.34 -6.17
N ASN A 82 -17.75 -5.77 -5.14
CA ASN A 82 -18.02 -7.18 -4.86
C ASN A 82 -16.73 -8.02 -4.76
N SER A 83 -15.71 -7.48 -4.06
CA SER A 83 -14.38 -8.08 -3.98
C SER A 83 -14.38 -9.56 -3.60
N SER A 84 -13.61 -10.38 -4.34
CA SER A 84 -13.47 -11.81 -4.06
C SER A 84 -12.91 -12.06 -2.67
N ARG A 85 -13.49 -13.02 -1.94
CA ARG A 85 -12.98 -13.52 -0.64
C ARG A 85 -11.97 -14.67 -0.80
N SER A 86 -11.81 -15.21 -2.00
CA SER A 86 -10.80 -16.23 -2.28
C SER A 86 -9.43 -15.59 -2.44
N HIS A 87 -8.44 -16.10 -1.71
CA HIS A 87 -7.05 -15.66 -1.80
C HIS A 87 -6.50 -15.86 -3.23
N PHE A 88 -6.76 -17.02 -3.85
CA PHE A 88 -6.26 -17.34 -5.19
C PHE A 88 -6.87 -16.41 -6.24
N ARG A 89 -8.20 -16.27 -6.24
CA ARG A 89 -8.88 -15.40 -7.20
C ARG A 89 -8.57 -13.93 -6.94
N GLY A 90 -8.44 -13.50 -5.69
CA GLY A 90 -8.07 -12.13 -5.34
C GLY A 90 -6.70 -11.75 -5.93
N MET A 91 -5.68 -12.60 -5.77
CA MET A 91 -4.36 -12.37 -6.36
C MET A 91 -4.42 -12.29 -7.89
N ASP A 92 -5.12 -13.23 -8.54
CA ASP A 92 -5.30 -13.24 -9.99
C ASP A 92 -5.91 -11.91 -10.50
N ILE A 93 -6.97 -11.43 -9.85
CA ILE A 93 -7.60 -10.14 -10.18
C ILE A 93 -6.61 -8.98 -10.02
N TRP A 94 -5.84 -8.93 -8.93
CA TRP A 94 -4.85 -7.86 -8.71
C TRP A 94 -3.71 -7.88 -9.74
N HIS A 95 -3.30 -9.05 -10.22
CA HIS A 95 -2.26 -9.18 -11.24
C HIS A 95 -2.76 -8.87 -12.66
N THR A 96 -4.00 -9.22 -12.97
CA THR A 96 -4.59 -9.07 -14.31
C THR A 96 -5.33 -7.75 -14.50
N CYS A 97 -5.80 -7.15 -13.39
CA CYS A 97 -6.81 -6.10 -13.34
C CYS A 97 -8.16 -6.52 -13.93
N GLU A 98 -8.54 -7.80 -13.83
CA GLU A 98 -9.75 -8.37 -14.46
C GLU A 98 -10.63 -9.09 -13.41
N PRO A 99 -11.68 -8.42 -12.87
CA PRO A 99 -12.52 -8.97 -11.80
C PRO A 99 -13.56 -9.98 -12.28
N ASP A 100 -14.01 -9.92 -13.53
CA ASP A 100 -15.23 -10.62 -13.98
C ASP A 100 -14.93 -11.96 -14.66
N LYS A 101 -13.75 -12.09 -15.28
CA LYS A 101 -13.32 -13.31 -15.97
C LYS A 101 -11.89 -13.72 -15.58
N ILE A 102 -11.48 -14.91 -16.02
CA ILE A 102 -10.10 -15.35 -15.88
C ILE A 102 -9.24 -14.55 -16.87
N GLY A 103 -8.37 -13.70 -16.34
CA GLY A 103 -7.39 -12.97 -17.14
C GLY A 103 -6.22 -13.88 -17.50
N THR A 104 -5.73 -13.78 -18.74
CA THR A 104 -4.55 -14.52 -19.20
C THR A 104 -3.30 -13.66 -19.27
N GLU A 105 -3.42 -12.36 -18.97
CA GLU A 105 -2.33 -11.39 -19.08
C GLU A 105 -2.33 -10.38 -17.92
N GLY A 106 -1.17 -10.20 -17.30
CA GLY A 106 -0.95 -9.28 -16.19
C GLY A 106 -0.59 -7.86 -16.61
N TRP A 107 -0.91 -6.87 -15.78
CA TRP A 107 -0.60 -5.45 -16.05
C TRP A 107 0.91 -5.19 -16.10
N VAL A 108 1.71 -5.90 -15.29
CA VAL A 108 3.18 -5.77 -15.33
C VAL A 108 3.72 -6.21 -16.68
N GLY A 109 3.28 -7.38 -17.17
CA GLY A 109 3.70 -7.92 -18.46
C GLY A 109 3.33 -7.01 -19.62
N ARG A 110 2.21 -6.28 -19.54
CA ARG A 110 1.84 -5.24 -20.51
C ARG A 110 2.72 -4.00 -20.42
N ALA A 111 3.08 -3.57 -19.20
CA ALA A 111 3.81 -2.33 -18.97
C ALA A 111 5.30 -2.40 -19.35
N ILE A 112 5.90 -3.60 -19.37
CA ILE A 112 7.33 -3.81 -19.65
C ILE A 112 7.62 -4.32 -21.08
N ARG A 113 6.59 -4.45 -21.92
CA ARG A 113 6.74 -4.84 -23.32
C ARG A 113 7.29 -3.72 -24.19
#